data_AF-S8DY26-F1
#
_entry.id   AF-S8DY26-F1
#
_cell.length_a   1.000
_cell.length_b   1.000
_cell.length_c   1.000
_cell.angle_alpha   90.00
_cell.angle_beta   90.00
_cell.angle_gamma   90.00
#
_symmetry.space_group_name_H-M   'P 1'
#
loop_
_entity.id
_entity.type
_entity.pdbx_description
1 polymer ?
#
loop_
_entity_poly.entity_id
_entity_poly.type
_entity_poly.pdbx_seq_one_letter_code
_entity_poly.pdbx_strand_id
1 'polypeptide(L)'
;MFEGLLRSKFFSKCKSIFKVTRKRIEMIMKKRNAMQKYMRNDILELLRNNLDINAYGRAEGLMVEMKRSDCYELVDGFCSHLLTNLESISKQRECPEDCREAVSSLMYAAARFADLPELRDLRTLFSDRYGKSIDLYVNKQFLEKLKPGVSPKRVELNLLEEIASGSGLDWSSKALENSL
;
A
#
# COMPACT_ATOMS: atom_id res chain seq x y z
N MET A 1 -36.57 27.20 -7.06
CA MET A 1 -35.72 26.05 -7.46
C MET A 1 -34.74 25.79 -6.32
N PHE A 2 -35.16 25.04 -5.29
CA PHE A 2 -34.33 24.69 -4.14
C PHE A 2 -33.70 23.31 -4.39
N GLU A 3 -32.66 23.23 -5.22
CA GLU A 3 -31.78 22.03 -5.26
C GLU A 3 -30.69 22.11 -4.18
N GLY A 4 -31.02 22.73 -3.05
CA GLY A 4 -30.18 22.76 -1.87
C GLY A 4 -30.56 21.64 -0.91
N LEU A 5 -29.58 20.81 -0.58
CA LEU A 5 -29.25 20.41 0.79
C LEU A 5 -29.43 18.96 1.29
N LEU A 6 -29.63 17.94 0.44
CA LEU A 6 -29.45 16.55 0.90
C LEU A 6 -28.57 15.76 -0.07
N ARG A 7 -27.29 15.59 0.31
CA ARG A 7 -26.39 14.66 -0.38
C ARG A 7 -26.90 13.23 -0.18
N SER A 8 -26.81 12.39 -1.21
CA SER A 8 -27.32 11.02 -1.16
C SER A 8 -26.69 10.21 -0.02
N LYS A 9 -27.42 9.20 0.49
CA LYS A 9 -26.92 8.28 1.52
C LYS A 9 -25.60 7.63 1.09
N PHE A 10 -25.47 7.29 -0.19
CA PHE A 10 -24.23 6.77 -0.78
C PHE A 10 -23.09 7.79 -0.66
N PHE A 11 -23.31 9.04 -1.08
CA PHE A 11 -22.30 10.10 -0.99
C PHE A 11 -21.80 10.26 0.44
N SER A 12 -22.72 10.42 1.40
CA SER A 12 -22.36 10.68 2.79
C SER A 12 -21.62 9.51 3.42
N LYS A 13 -22.03 8.27 3.11
CA LYS A 13 -21.37 7.05 3.61
C LYS A 13 -19.98 6.88 3.02
N CYS A 14 -19.81 6.98 1.69
CA CYS A 14 -18.49 6.90 1.05
C CYS A 14 -17.55 8.00 1.57
N LYS A 15 -18.02 9.25 1.65
CA LYS A 15 -17.21 10.38 2.18
C LYS A 15 -16.69 10.09 3.59
N SER A 16 -17.57 9.60 4.47
CA SER A 16 -17.21 9.25 5.83
C SER A 16 -16.17 8.13 5.86
N ILE A 17 -16.45 7.04 5.15
CA ILE A 17 -15.57 5.87 5.12
C ILE A 17 -14.19 6.24 4.58
N PHE A 18 -14.08 6.92 3.43
CA PHE A 18 -12.78 7.33 2.90
C PHE A 18 -11.99 8.15 3.91
N LYS A 19 -12.60 9.15 4.57
CA LYS A 19 -11.90 9.95 5.58
C LYS A 19 -11.40 9.12 6.76
N VAL A 20 -12.20 8.17 7.24
CA VAL A 20 -11.82 7.29 8.34
C VAL A 20 -10.69 6.34 7.93
N THR A 21 -10.81 5.69 6.76
CA THR A 21 -9.79 4.81 6.20
C THR A 21 -8.45 5.53 6.08
N ARG A 22 -8.43 6.73 5.51
CA ARG A 22 -7.20 7.52 5.32
C ARG A 22 -6.54 7.89 6.65
N LYS A 23 -7.32 8.33 7.65
CA LYS A 23 -6.81 8.58 9.00
C LYS A 23 -6.21 7.33 9.63
N ARG A 24 -6.83 6.16 9.41
CA ARG A 24 -6.29 4.89 9.91
C ARG A 24 -4.99 4.51 9.21
N ILE A 25 -4.93 4.67 7.89
CA ILE A 25 -3.70 4.46 7.11
C ILE A 25 -2.58 5.35 7.63
N GLU A 26 -2.84 6.63 7.91
CA GLU A 26 -1.85 7.54 8.48
C GLU A 26 -1.26 6.99 9.80
N MET A 27 -2.10 6.48 10.71
CA MET A 27 -1.65 5.88 11.97
C MET A 27 -0.86 4.59 11.75
N ILE A 28 -1.32 3.71 10.84
CA ILE A 28 -0.61 2.48 10.48
C ILE A 28 0.78 2.82 9.92
N MET A 29 0.85 3.75 8.98
CA MET A 29 2.09 4.18 8.34
C MET A 29 3.08 4.77 9.34
N LYS A 30 2.63 5.55 10.33
CA LYS A 30 3.51 6.02 11.42
C LYS A 30 4.20 4.85 12.15
N LYS A 31 3.45 3.81 12.51
CA LYS A 31 4.00 2.61 13.16
C LYS A 31 4.95 1.85 12.23
N ARG A 32 4.57 1.66 10.97
CA ARG A 32 5.38 0.93 9.98
C ARG A 32 6.69 1.66 9.68
N ASN A 33 6.67 2.98 9.54
CA ASN A 33 7.87 3.77 9.29
C ASN A 33 8.85 3.69 10.47
N ALA A 34 8.36 3.70 11.70
CA ALA A 34 9.20 3.48 12.88
C ALA A 34 9.85 2.08 12.87
N MET A 35 9.07 1.04 12.54
CA MET A 35 9.58 -0.33 12.42
C MET A 35 10.64 -0.45 11.32
N GLN A 36 10.38 0.08 10.12
CA GLN A 36 11.34 0.02 9.02
C GLN A 36 12.63 0.79 9.35
N LYS A 37 12.55 1.92 10.08
CA LYS A 37 13.74 2.62 10.55
C LYS A 37 14.56 1.77 11.51
N TYR A 38 13.90 1.05 12.43
CA TYR A 38 14.57 0.10 13.31
C TYR A 38 15.27 -1.02 12.53
N MET A 39 14.57 -1.63 11.55
CA MET A 39 15.14 -2.68 10.70
C MET A 39 16.34 -2.21 9.88
N ARG A 40 16.29 -0.98 9.34
CA ARG A 40 17.44 -0.38 8.64
C ARG A 40 18.65 -0.22 9.56
N ASN A 41 18.43 0.21 10.80
CA ASN A 41 19.51 0.35 11.78
C ASN A 41 20.10 -1.01 12.20
N ASP A 42 19.25 -2.04 12.36
CA ASP A 42 19.68 -3.40 12.65
C ASP A 42 20.52 -4.00 11.51
N ILE A 43 20.09 -3.81 10.26
CA ILE A 43 20.89 -4.18 9.07
C ILE A 43 22.24 -3.46 9.08
N LEU A 44 22.24 -2.14 9.31
CA LEU A 44 23.48 -1.36 9.35
C LEU A 44 24.45 -1.85 10.43
N GLU A 45 23.94 -2.21 11.61
CA GLU A 45 24.75 -2.74 12.68
C GLU A 45 25.36 -4.11 12.32
N LEU A 46 24.59 -4.98 11.66
CA LEU A 46 25.11 -6.26 11.16
C LEU A 46 26.25 -6.04 10.14
N LEU A 47 26.10 -5.10 9.21
CA LEU A 47 27.15 -4.77 8.24
C LEU A 47 28.43 -4.24 8.91
N ARG A 48 28.31 -3.38 9.93
CA ARG A 48 29.47 -2.89 10.71
C ARG A 48 30.24 -3.99 11.44
N ASN A 49 29.54 -5.06 11.79
CA ASN A 49 30.12 -6.22 12.47
C ASN A 49 30.54 -7.33 11.48
N ASN A 50 30.56 -7.06 10.16
CA ASN A 50 30.89 -8.01 9.09
C ASN A 50 29.97 -9.24 9.07
N LEU A 51 28.72 -9.10 9.51
CA LEU A 51 27.70 -10.15 9.53
C LEU A 51 26.80 -10.07 8.28
N ASP A 52 27.42 -10.05 7.10
CA ASP A 52 26.78 -9.74 5.82
C ASP A 52 25.64 -10.70 5.45
N ILE A 53 25.80 -12.01 5.72
CA ILE A 53 24.76 -13.02 5.47
C ILE A 53 23.53 -12.76 6.37
N ASN A 54 23.74 -12.35 7.62
CA ASN A 54 22.66 -12.00 8.53
C ASN A 54 21.97 -10.70 8.08
N ALA A 55 22.74 -9.71 7.64
CA ALA A 55 22.21 -8.48 7.07
C ALA A 55 21.33 -8.76 5.84
N TYR A 56 21.79 -9.66 4.95
CA TYR A 56 21.02 -10.12 3.80
C TYR A 56 19.69 -10.76 4.19
N GLY A 57 19.69 -11.67 5.17
CA GLY A 57 18.45 -12.25 5.69
C GLY A 57 17.49 -11.21 6.29
N ARG A 58 18.01 -10.15 6.93
CA ARG A 58 17.18 -9.05 7.45
C ARG A 58 16.65 -8.12 6.34
N ALA A 59 17.40 -7.97 5.25
CA ALA A 59 16.99 -7.17 4.09
C ALA A 59 15.73 -7.74 3.42
N GLU A 60 15.59 -9.08 3.33
CA GLU A 60 14.37 -9.71 2.81
C GLU A 60 13.14 -9.31 3.62
N GLY A 61 13.23 -9.37 4.95
CA GLY A 61 12.15 -8.94 5.85
C GLY A 61 11.80 -7.46 5.67
N LEU A 62 12.82 -6.59 5.56
CA LEU A 62 12.59 -5.16 5.33
C LEU A 62 11.91 -4.91 3.98
N MET A 63 12.26 -5.64 2.93
CA MET A 63 11.61 -5.56 1.62
C MET A 63 10.13 -5.92 1.68
N VAL A 64 9.76 -6.95 2.44
CA VAL A 64 8.35 -7.31 2.67
C VAL A 64 7.62 -6.16 3.37
N GLU A 65 8.23 -5.58 4.41
CA GLU A 65 7.63 -4.46 5.14
C GLU A 65 7.50 -3.20 4.28
N MET A 66 8.45 -2.93 3.36
CA MET A 66 8.40 -1.84 2.39
C MET A 66 7.29 -2.04 1.36
N LYS A 67 7.23 -3.21 0.69
CA LYS A 67 6.15 -3.53 -0.27
C LYS A 67 4.77 -3.39 0.36
N ARG A 68 4.62 -3.80 1.62
CA ARG A 68 3.36 -3.69 2.35
C ARG A 68 3.02 -2.23 2.69
N SER A 69 3.99 -1.37 3.01
CA SER A 69 3.77 0.08 3.17
C SER A 69 3.34 0.75 1.86
N ASP A 70 3.99 0.43 0.73
CA ASP A 70 3.58 0.92 -0.58
C ASP A 70 2.13 0.55 -0.92
N CYS A 71 1.67 -0.63 -0.49
CA CYS A 71 0.27 -1.02 -0.66
C CYS A 71 -0.69 -0.10 0.13
N TYR A 72 -0.34 0.31 1.35
CA TYR A 72 -1.16 1.26 2.11
C TYR A 72 -1.21 2.64 1.43
N GLU A 73 -0.09 3.09 0.87
CA GLU A 73 -0.03 4.35 0.12
C GLU A 73 -0.93 4.30 -1.13
N LEU A 74 -0.93 3.19 -1.86
CA LEU A 74 -1.85 2.97 -2.98
C LEU A 74 -3.32 3.03 -2.52
N VAL A 75 -3.66 2.39 -1.39
CA VAL A 75 -5.02 2.44 -0.83
C VAL A 75 -5.41 3.86 -0.41
N ASP A 76 -4.51 4.63 0.21
CA ASP A 76 -4.77 6.05 0.52
C ASP A 76 -4.98 6.87 -0.76
N GLY A 77 -4.15 6.64 -1.78
CA GLY A 77 -4.24 7.25 -3.09
C GLY A 77 -5.60 6.99 -3.76
N PHE A 78 -6.06 5.74 -3.78
CA PHE A 78 -7.39 5.39 -4.29
C PHE A 78 -8.51 6.07 -3.49
N CYS A 79 -8.41 6.07 -2.15
CA CYS A 79 -9.39 6.77 -1.31
C CYS A 79 -9.40 8.29 -1.59
N SER A 80 -8.23 8.89 -1.81
CA SER A 80 -8.09 10.31 -2.14
C SER A 80 -8.71 10.63 -3.51
N HIS A 81 -8.38 9.84 -4.53
CA HIS A 81 -8.91 9.97 -5.88
C HIS A 81 -10.45 9.88 -5.92
N LEU A 82 -11.02 8.86 -5.26
CA LEU A 82 -12.46 8.69 -5.20
C LEU A 82 -13.15 9.76 -4.35
N LEU A 83 -12.47 10.31 -3.35
CA LEU A 83 -13.00 11.44 -2.57
C LEU A 83 -13.09 12.71 -3.41
N THR A 84 -12.08 12.98 -4.26
CA THR A 84 -12.08 14.09 -5.22
C THR A 84 -13.19 13.93 -6.26
N ASN A 85 -13.42 12.71 -6.74
CA ASN A 85 -14.42 12.40 -7.77
C ASN A 85 -15.79 12.01 -7.20
N LEU A 86 -16.00 12.15 -5.89
CA LEU A 86 -17.16 11.57 -5.20
C LEU A 86 -18.50 12.09 -5.72
N GLU A 87 -18.55 13.34 -6.16
CA GLU A 87 -19.76 13.91 -6.73
C GLU A 87 -20.18 13.18 -8.02
N SER A 88 -19.22 12.98 -8.93
CA SER A 88 -19.43 12.25 -10.19
C SER A 88 -19.87 10.80 -9.92
N ILE A 89 -19.13 10.09 -9.07
CA ILE A 89 -19.43 8.71 -8.66
C ILE A 89 -20.82 8.61 -8.00
N SER A 90 -21.24 9.62 -7.25
CA SER A 90 -22.52 9.61 -6.54
C SER A 90 -23.74 9.74 -7.45
N LYS A 91 -23.61 10.46 -8.57
CA LYS A 91 -24.68 10.80 -9.51
C LYS A 91 -24.88 9.74 -10.61
N GLN A 92 -23.85 8.96 -10.92
CA GLN A 92 -23.89 7.95 -11.99
C GLN A 92 -24.27 6.57 -11.46
N ARG A 93 -25.04 5.81 -12.25
CA ARG A 93 -25.38 4.42 -11.96
C ARG A 93 -24.20 3.48 -12.23
N GLU A 94 -23.48 3.74 -13.31
CA GLU A 94 -22.25 3.03 -13.67
C GLU A 94 -21.03 3.67 -13.01
N CYS A 95 -19.95 2.89 -12.86
CA CYS A 95 -18.71 3.42 -12.33
C CYS A 95 -18.01 4.25 -13.42
N PRO A 96 -17.71 5.54 -13.17
CA PRO A 96 -16.94 6.37 -14.11
C PRO A 96 -15.62 5.68 -14.47
N GLU A 97 -15.19 5.77 -15.73
CA GLU A 97 -14.04 5.02 -16.23
C GLU A 97 -12.77 5.31 -15.42
N ASP A 98 -12.50 6.59 -15.17
CA ASP A 98 -11.36 7.07 -14.37
C ASP A 98 -11.39 6.60 -12.91
N CYS A 99 -12.54 6.11 -12.43
CA CYS A 99 -12.70 5.62 -11.06
C CYS A 99 -12.66 4.09 -10.96
N ARG A 100 -12.80 3.36 -12.07
CA ARG A 100 -12.91 1.89 -12.07
C ARG A 100 -11.71 1.23 -11.40
N GLU A 101 -10.50 1.69 -11.71
CA GLU A 101 -9.29 1.13 -11.12
C GLU A 101 -9.26 1.29 -9.59
N ALA A 102 -9.54 2.50 -9.10
CA ALA A 102 -9.53 2.79 -7.67
C ALA A 102 -10.65 2.04 -6.93
N VAL A 103 -11.86 1.99 -7.48
CA VAL A 103 -12.98 1.23 -6.89
C VAL A 103 -12.64 -0.26 -6.80
N SER A 104 -12.20 -0.84 -7.92
CA SER A 104 -11.82 -2.26 -8.01
C SER A 104 -10.70 -2.61 -7.03
N SER A 105 -9.67 -1.76 -6.95
CA SER A 105 -8.53 -1.97 -6.05
C SER A 105 -8.91 -1.90 -4.58
N LEU A 106 -9.82 -1.00 -4.18
CA LEU A 106 -10.34 -0.95 -2.80
C LEU A 106 -11.21 -2.17 -2.45
N MET A 107 -12.02 -2.66 -3.39
CA MET A 107 -12.78 -3.90 -3.23
C MET A 107 -11.86 -5.10 -3.04
N TYR A 108 -10.80 -5.18 -3.85
CA TYR A 108 -9.78 -6.21 -3.75
C TYR A 108 -8.99 -6.15 -2.43
N ALA A 109 -8.68 -4.94 -1.96
CA ALA A 109 -7.98 -4.69 -0.70
C ALA A 109 -8.79 -5.14 0.53
N ALA A 110 -10.12 -5.07 0.49
CA ALA A 110 -10.99 -5.41 1.63
C ALA A 110 -10.82 -6.84 2.16
N ALA A 111 -10.36 -7.78 1.32
CA ALA A 111 -10.07 -9.16 1.73
C ALA A 111 -8.65 -9.35 2.30
N ARG A 112 -7.74 -8.39 2.10
CA ARG A 112 -6.28 -8.53 2.34
C ARG A 112 -5.74 -7.60 3.43
N PHE A 113 -6.53 -6.62 3.84
CA PHE A 113 -6.19 -5.63 4.86
C PHE A 113 -7.19 -5.72 6.02
N ALA A 114 -6.97 -6.68 6.91
CA ALA A 114 -7.83 -6.90 8.08
C ALA A 114 -7.80 -5.73 9.07
N ASP A 115 -6.72 -4.95 9.07
CA ASP A 115 -6.52 -3.72 9.84
C ASP A 115 -7.19 -2.48 9.20
N LEU A 116 -7.79 -2.63 8.02
CA LEU A 116 -8.65 -1.63 7.38
C LEU A 116 -10.10 -2.16 7.23
N PRO A 117 -10.82 -2.46 8.33
CA PRO A 117 -12.17 -3.02 8.30
C PRO A 117 -13.19 -2.16 7.54
N GLU A 118 -12.97 -0.84 7.44
CA GLU A 118 -13.78 0.08 6.64
C GLU A 118 -13.89 -0.33 5.17
N LEU A 119 -12.86 -0.98 4.63
CA LEU A 119 -12.85 -1.43 3.24
C LEU A 119 -13.92 -2.49 2.97
N ARG A 120 -14.36 -3.23 4.00
CA ARG A 120 -15.45 -4.20 3.85
C ARG A 120 -16.78 -3.50 3.54
N ASP A 121 -17.03 -2.37 4.19
CA ASP A 121 -18.22 -1.56 3.91
C ASP A 121 -18.16 -0.96 2.51
N LEU A 122 -17.00 -0.48 2.07
CA LEU A 122 -16.81 -0.02 0.69
C LEU A 122 -17.05 -1.14 -0.32
N ARG A 123 -16.53 -2.34 -0.05
CA ARG A 123 -16.73 -3.48 -0.94
C ARG A 123 -18.20 -3.82 -1.11
N THR A 124 -18.97 -3.85 -0.02
CA THR A 124 -20.42 -4.07 -0.09
C THR A 124 -21.09 -2.95 -0.88
N LEU A 125 -20.82 -1.68 -0.56
CA LEU A 125 -21.42 -0.53 -1.25
C LEU A 125 -21.15 -0.51 -2.76
N PHE A 126 -19.92 -0.81 -3.16
CA PHE A 126 -19.55 -0.83 -4.57
C PHE A 126 -20.07 -2.07 -5.30
N SER A 127 -20.09 -3.24 -4.64
CA SER A 127 -20.70 -4.44 -5.21
C SER A 127 -22.20 -4.26 -5.45
N ASP A 128 -22.92 -3.67 -4.49
CA ASP A 128 -24.36 -3.42 -4.61
C ASP A 128 -24.68 -2.42 -5.73
N ARG A 129 -23.79 -1.45 -5.95
CA ARG A 129 -24.01 -0.38 -6.93
C ARG A 129 -23.53 -0.73 -8.34
N TYR A 130 -22.34 -1.30 -8.47
CA TYR A 130 -21.66 -1.51 -9.76
C TYR A 130 -21.58 -2.98 -10.17
N GLY A 131 -21.91 -3.91 -9.27
CA GLY A 131 -21.76 -5.34 -9.50
C GLY A 131 -20.30 -5.78 -9.52
N LYS A 132 -20.07 -7.03 -9.93
CA LYS A 132 -18.73 -7.66 -9.98
C LYS A 132 -17.95 -7.40 -11.28
N SER A 133 -18.57 -6.79 -12.28
CA SER A 133 -17.92 -6.52 -13.58
C SER A 133 -16.70 -5.61 -13.46
N ILE A 134 -16.63 -4.81 -12.38
CA ILE A 134 -15.51 -3.93 -12.11
C ILE A 134 -14.30 -4.64 -11.47
N ASP A 135 -14.41 -5.90 -11.04
CA ASP A 135 -13.31 -6.64 -10.40
C ASP A 135 -12.10 -6.87 -11.34
N LEU A 136 -12.26 -6.62 -12.65
CA LEU A 136 -11.21 -6.78 -13.66
C LEU A 136 -10.21 -5.60 -13.71
N TYR A 137 -10.53 -4.47 -13.07
CA TYR A 137 -9.75 -3.24 -13.15
C TYR A 137 -8.77 -3.05 -11.97
N VAL A 138 -8.43 -4.09 -11.22
CA VAL A 138 -7.50 -3.95 -10.08
C VAL A 138 -6.15 -3.42 -10.58
N ASN A 139 -5.61 -2.41 -9.89
CA ASN A 139 -4.33 -1.81 -10.22
C ASN A 139 -3.22 -2.88 -10.24
N LYS A 140 -2.49 -2.96 -11.35
CA LYS A 140 -1.48 -4.00 -11.56
C LYS A 140 -0.33 -3.93 -10.55
N GLN A 141 0.14 -2.72 -10.23
CA GLN A 141 1.21 -2.54 -9.24
C GLN A 141 0.77 -3.02 -7.86
N PHE A 142 -0.49 -2.77 -7.49
CA PHE A 142 -1.07 -3.26 -6.25
C PHE A 142 -1.12 -4.80 -6.21
N LEU A 143 -1.50 -5.45 -7.32
CA LEU A 143 -1.46 -6.91 -7.43
C LEU A 143 -0.04 -7.46 -7.26
N GLU A 144 0.92 -6.91 -8.00
CA GLU A 144 2.32 -7.39 -7.96
C GLU A 144 2.92 -7.26 -6.56
N LYS A 145 2.68 -6.14 -5.86
CA LYS A 145 3.21 -5.94 -4.49
C LYS A 145 2.58 -6.87 -3.44
N LEU A 146 1.37 -7.37 -3.69
CA LEU A 146 0.67 -8.29 -2.79
C LEU A 146 0.97 -9.77 -3.07
N LYS A 147 1.66 -10.10 -4.16
CA LYS A 147 2.05 -11.48 -4.44
C LYS A 147 3.07 -11.97 -3.39
N PRO A 148 2.83 -13.14 -2.79
CA PRO A 148 3.87 -13.83 -2.03
C PRO A 148 5.02 -14.17 -2.98
N GLY A 149 6.25 -13.84 -2.61
CA GLY A 149 7.41 -14.17 -3.43
C GLY A 149 8.70 -13.63 -2.85
N VAL A 150 9.77 -14.42 -3.05
CA VAL A 150 11.15 -14.03 -2.74
C VAL A 150 11.51 -12.84 -3.63
N SER A 151 12.10 -11.81 -3.05
CA SER A 151 12.61 -10.70 -3.86
C SER A 151 13.82 -11.19 -4.69
N PRO A 152 14.08 -10.63 -5.89
CA PRO A 152 15.21 -11.09 -6.68
C PRO A 152 16.52 -10.65 -6.02
N LYS A 153 17.46 -11.56 -5.73
CA LYS A 153 18.76 -11.33 -5.04
C LYS A 153 19.38 -9.93 -5.25
N ARG A 154 19.42 -9.45 -6.49
CA ARG A 154 19.94 -8.13 -6.86
C ARG A 154 19.26 -6.98 -6.11
N VAL A 155 17.96 -7.06 -5.88
CA VAL A 155 17.18 -6.04 -5.19
C VAL A 155 17.54 -5.97 -3.71
N GLU A 156 17.72 -7.10 -3.03
CA GLU A 156 18.18 -7.10 -1.64
C GLU A 156 19.60 -6.58 -1.51
N LEU A 157 20.51 -6.97 -2.42
CA LEU A 157 21.89 -6.45 -2.44
C LEU A 157 21.90 -4.92 -2.64
N ASN A 158 21.10 -4.41 -3.57
CA ASN A 158 20.95 -2.96 -3.79
C ASN A 158 20.42 -2.25 -2.53
N LEU A 159 19.47 -2.86 -1.80
CA LEU A 159 18.96 -2.30 -0.54
C LEU A 159 20.06 -2.23 0.53
N LEU A 160 20.91 -3.24 0.65
CA LEU A 160 22.05 -3.22 1.57
C LEU A 160 23.03 -2.09 1.22
N GLU A 161 23.34 -1.92 -0.06
CA GLU A 161 24.21 -0.83 -0.53
C GLU A 161 23.59 0.55 -0.28
N GLU A 162 22.28 0.71 -0.50
CA GLU A 162 21.55 1.94 -0.17
C GLU A 162 21.65 2.27 1.32
N ILE A 163 21.43 1.29 2.20
CA ILE A 163 21.51 1.47 3.65
C ILE A 163 22.93 1.82 4.10
N ALA A 164 23.94 1.11 3.58
CA ALA A 164 25.33 1.37 3.91
C ALA A 164 25.76 2.78 3.46
N SER A 165 25.57 3.10 2.18
CA SER A 165 25.95 4.39 1.59
C SER A 165 25.21 5.57 2.24
N GLY A 166 23.91 5.42 2.52
CA GLY A 166 23.11 6.44 3.22
C GLY A 166 23.57 6.72 4.66
N SER A 167 24.38 5.83 5.24
CA SER A 167 24.98 6.00 6.58
C SER A 167 26.45 6.41 6.55
N GLY A 168 27.06 6.52 5.36
CA GLY A 168 28.50 6.76 5.18
C GLY A 168 29.38 5.54 5.45
N LEU A 169 28.82 4.34 5.49
CA LEU A 169 29.59 3.10 5.61
C LEU A 169 30.13 2.70 4.22
N ASP A 170 31.46 2.57 4.10
CA ASP A 170 32.10 2.00 2.92
C ASP A 170 31.94 0.48 2.91
N TRP A 171 30.87 0.01 2.27
CA TRP A 171 30.55 -1.40 2.14
C TRP A 171 30.12 -1.70 0.70
N SER A 172 30.49 -2.87 0.19
CA SER A 172 30.15 -3.32 -1.16
C SER A 172 29.58 -4.74 -1.16
N SER A 173 28.51 -4.95 -1.92
CA SER A 173 27.85 -6.24 -2.02
C SER A 173 28.67 -7.32 -2.73
N LYS A 174 29.77 -6.98 -3.43
CA LYS A 174 30.53 -7.92 -4.28
C LYS A 174 31.00 -9.18 -3.56
N ALA A 175 31.49 -9.06 -2.34
CA ALA A 175 31.98 -10.20 -1.56
C ALA A 175 30.83 -11.14 -1.17
N LEU A 176 29.72 -10.54 -0.74
CA LEU A 176 28.48 -11.26 -0.41
C LEU A 176 27.81 -11.87 -1.64
N GLU A 177 27.82 -11.18 -2.79
CA GLU A 177 27.24 -11.68 -4.03
C GLU A 177 27.89 -12.99 -4.49
N ASN A 178 29.21 -13.12 -4.30
CA ASN A 178 29.96 -14.33 -4.64
C ASN A 178 29.71 -15.49 -3.67
N SER A 179 29.20 -15.23 -2.46
CA SER A 179 28.97 -16.26 -1.42
C SER A 179 27.51 -16.71 -1.30
N LEU A 180 26.58 -15.98 -1.92
CA LEU A 180 25.15 -16.28 -2.02
C LEU A 180 24.82 -17.15 -3.25
#